data_AF-A0A355F8R9-F1
#
_entry.id   AF-A0A355F8R9-F1
#
_cell.length_a   1.000
_cell.length_b   1.000
_cell.length_c   1.000
_cell.angle_alpha   90.00
_cell.angle_beta   90.00
_cell.angle_gamma   90.00
#
_symmetry.space_group_name_H-M   'P 1'
#
loop_
_entity.id
_entity.type
_entity.pdbx_description
1 polymer ?
#
loop_
_entity_poly.entity_id
_entity_poly.type
_entity_poly.pdbx_seq_one_letter_code
_entity_poly.pdbx_strand_id
1 'polypeptide(L)'
;MPEVVCDTSALQYLYQLDLLDLLPSLATEVFVPPAVLEELAVGRALGFRVPAVESLRWVTIRQPVNRPAIPLIHDLGPGETEVLWLTLESPGAVAVLDDATARSAAGLLELPFTGTLGLLLDAKRAGLIATVRPLLDALEALRFRMSPTTRSAVMRLAGEVES
;
A
#
# COMPACT_ATOMS: atom_id res chain seq x y z
N MET A 1 -1.42 -13.94 0.53
CA MET A 1 -0.30 -13.14 1.05
C MET A 1 -0.25 -13.34 2.56
N PRO A 2 0.93 -13.21 3.20
CA PRO A 2 1.03 -13.17 4.65
C PRO A 2 0.39 -11.88 5.22
N GLU A 3 0.66 -11.55 6.48
CA GLU A 3 0.26 -10.28 7.09
C GLU A 3 0.74 -9.11 6.23
N VAL A 4 -0.08 -8.06 6.13
CA VAL A 4 0.32 -6.82 5.45
C VAL A 4 0.23 -5.63 6.39
N VAL A 5 1.18 -4.70 6.25
CA VAL A 5 1.18 -3.42 6.96
C VAL A 5 1.03 -2.31 5.94
N CYS A 6 -0.05 -1.55 6.01
CA CYS A 6 -0.43 -0.60 4.96
C CYS A 6 -0.07 0.84 5.30
N ASP A 7 0.50 1.54 4.31
CA ASP A 7 0.65 3.00 4.35
C ASP A 7 -0.66 3.73 3.99
N THR A 8 -0.65 5.04 4.18
CA THR A 8 -1.78 5.93 3.90
C THR A 8 -2.18 5.91 2.43
N SER A 9 -1.18 5.93 1.54
CA SER A 9 -1.39 6.09 0.11
C SER A 9 -2.09 4.88 -0.51
N ALA A 10 -1.68 3.66 -0.15
CA ALA A 10 -2.32 2.44 -0.64
C ALA A 10 -3.77 2.32 -0.17
N LEU A 11 -4.04 2.63 1.11
CA LEU A 11 -5.40 2.64 1.66
C LEU A 11 -6.28 3.67 0.96
N GLN A 12 -5.76 4.87 0.72
CA GLN A 12 -6.46 5.94 0.00
C GLN A 12 -6.80 5.51 -1.43
N TYR A 13 -5.83 5.04 -2.22
CA TYR A 13 -6.07 4.73 -3.62
C TYR A 13 -6.97 3.51 -3.81
N LEU A 14 -6.79 2.44 -3.02
CA LEU A 14 -7.70 1.29 -3.06
C LEU A 14 -9.13 1.70 -2.70
N TYR A 15 -9.31 2.58 -1.71
CA TYR A 15 -10.63 3.11 -1.38
C TYR A 15 -11.23 3.99 -2.48
N GLN A 16 -10.43 4.82 -3.14
CA GLN A 16 -10.88 5.66 -4.25
C GLN A 16 -11.23 4.87 -5.51
N LEU A 17 -10.65 3.68 -5.66
CA LEU A 17 -10.99 2.71 -6.70
C LEU A 17 -12.17 1.80 -6.33
N ASP A 18 -12.74 1.93 -5.13
CA ASP A 18 -13.76 1.02 -4.59
C ASP A 18 -13.27 -0.45 -4.50
N LEU A 19 -11.99 -0.63 -4.20
CA LEU A 19 -11.28 -1.91 -4.14
C LEU A 19 -10.60 -2.19 -2.79
N LEU A 20 -11.02 -1.51 -1.72
CA LEU A 20 -10.40 -1.67 -0.41
C LEU A 20 -10.53 -3.11 0.14
N ASP A 21 -11.61 -3.81 -0.20
CA ASP A 21 -11.86 -5.21 0.19
C ASP A 21 -10.91 -6.23 -0.47
N LEU A 22 -10.04 -5.79 -1.39
CA LEU A 22 -8.95 -6.63 -1.89
C LEU A 22 -7.94 -6.98 -0.78
N LEU A 23 -7.70 -6.09 0.18
CA LEU A 23 -6.75 -6.31 1.26
C LEU A 23 -7.08 -7.57 2.09
N PRO A 24 -8.27 -7.69 2.70
CA PRO A 24 -8.63 -8.90 3.45
C PRO A 24 -8.84 -10.14 2.55
N SER A 25 -9.03 -9.95 1.24
CA SER A 25 -9.13 -11.07 0.28
C SER A 25 -7.75 -11.63 -0.11
N LEU A 26 -6.70 -10.81 -0.02
CA LEU A 26 -5.34 -11.17 -0.42
C LEU A 26 -4.43 -11.51 0.77
N ALA A 27 -4.60 -10.83 1.91
CA ALA A 27 -3.77 -10.97 3.10
C ALA A 27 -4.46 -11.77 4.20
N THR A 28 -3.68 -12.43 5.06
CA THR A 28 -4.22 -13.13 6.24
C THR A 28 -4.71 -12.15 7.30
N GLU A 29 -3.97 -11.07 7.51
CA GLU A 29 -4.32 -9.98 8.42
C GLU A 29 -3.83 -8.65 7.83
N VAL A 30 -4.53 -7.57 8.15
CA VAL A 30 -4.20 -6.22 7.69
C VAL A 30 -3.98 -5.32 8.88
N PHE A 31 -2.79 -4.73 8.93
CA PHE A 31 -2.38 -3.83 10.00
C PHE A 31 -2.18 -2.42 9.49
N VAL A 32 -2.59 -1.46 10.31
CA VAL A 32 -2.41 -0.05 10.06
C VAL A 32 -1.77 0.60 11.29
N PRO A 33 -0.64 1.28 11.16
CA PRO A 33 -0.01 1.94 12.29
C PRO A 33 -0.74 3.26 12.66
N PRO A 34 -0.63 3.74 13.92
CA PRO A 34 -1.27 4.97 14.36
C PRO A 34 -0.97 6.20 13.51
N ALA A 35 0.27 6.40 13.06
CA ALA A 35 0.62 7.55 12.21
C ALA A 35 -0.15 7.56 10.88
N VAL A 36 -0.41 6.39 10.30
CA VAL A 36 -1.24 6.27 9.07
C VAL A 36 -2.70 6.63 9.36
N LEU A 37 -3.23 6.22 10.52
CA LEU A 37 -4.58 6.61 10.95
C LEU A 37 -4.70 8.15 11.10
N GLU A 38 -3.70 8.79 11.69
CA GLU A 38 -3.65 10.25 11.83
C GLU A 38 -3.58 10.94 10.46
N GLU A 39 -2.74 10.46 9.55
CA GLU A 39 -2.64 10.98 8.19
C GLU A 39 -3.96 10.84 7.42
N LEU A 40 -4.66 9.72 7.54
CA LEU A 40 -6.00 9.53 6.97
C LEU A 40 -7.01 10.51 7.58
N ALA A 41 -6.96 10.76 8.89
CA ALA A 41 -7.85 11.73 9.53
C ALA A 41 -7.58 13.17 9.02
N VAL A 42 -6.32 13.56 8.88
CA VAL A 42 -5.92 14.85 8.29
C VAL A 42 -6.38 14.95 6.84
N GLY A 43 -6.15 13.90 6.05
CA GLY A 43 -6.62 13.83 4.66
C GLY A 43 -8.13 14.01 4.54
N ARG A 44 -8.91 13.36 5.41
CA ARG A 44 -10.36 13.53 5.48
C ARG A 44 -10.75 14.98 5.78
N ALA A 45 -10.09 15.61 6.74
CA ALA A 45 -10.35 17.01 7.13
C ALA A 45 -10.03 18.00 5.98
N LEU A 46 -9.05 17.67 5.14
CA LEU A 46 -8.71 18.42 3.92
C LEU A 46 -9.64 18.12 2.73
N GLY A 47 -10.62 17.23 2.88
CA GLY A 47 -11.60 16.89 1.85
C GLY A 47 -11.16 15.75 0.91
N PHE A 48 -10.06 15.06 1.20
CA PHE A 48 -9.69 13.86 0.44
C PHE A 48 -10.68 12.71 0.75
N ARG A 49 -11.01 11.95 -0.29
CA ARG A 49 -11.81 10.72 -0.15
C ARG A 49 -10.90 9.60 0.37
N VAL A 50 -10.99 9.31 1.66
CA VAL A 50 -10.17 8.32 2.38
C VAL A 50 -11.04 7.39 3.25
N PRO A 51 -10.61 6.14 3.47
CA PRO A 51 -11.38 5.17 4.26
C PRO A 51 -11.37 5.52 5.75
N ALA A 52 -12.46 5.18 6.46
CA ALA A 52 -12.50 5.25 7.92
C ALA A 52 -12.05 3.90 8.47
N VAL A 53 -10.73 3.68 8.51
CA VAL A 53 -10.15 2.35 8.74
C VAL A 53 -10.47 1.80 10.12
N GLU A 54 -10.72 2.66 11.12
CA GLU A 54 -11.18 2.29 12.44
C GLU A 54 -12.57 1.61 12.45
N SER A 55 -13.36 1.78 11.39
CA SER A 55 -14.68 1.14 11.24
C SER A 55 -14.61 -0.23 10.55
N LEU A 56 -13.45 -0.60 9.99
CA LEU A 56 -13.26 -1.82 9.23
C LEU A 56 -12.87 -2.97 10.16
N ARG A 57 -13.76 -3.96 10.31
CA ARG A 57 -13.56 -5.09 11.24
C ARG A 57 -12.35 -5.97 10.93
N TRP A 58 -11.84 -5.92 9.71
CA TRP A 58 -10.69 -6.70 9.26
C TRP A 58 -9.36 -5.94 9.38
N VAL A 59 -9.39 -4.66 9.77
CA VAL A 59 -8.19 -3.86 10.05
C VAL A 59 -7.88 -3.93 11.54
N THR A 60 -6.61 -4.19 11.87
CA THR A 60 -6.10 -4.04 13.23
C THR A 60 -5.16 -2.84 13.31
N ILE A 61 -5.49 -1.87 14.15
CA ILE A 61 -4.55 -0.77 14.45
C ILE A 61 -3.47 -1.29 15.39
N ARG A 62 -2.20 -1.23 14.97
CA ARG A 62 -1.09 -1.80 15.74
C ARG A 62 0.08 -0.80 15.81
N GLN A 63 0.45 -0.44 17.03
CA GLN A 63 1.56 0.48 17.28
C GLN A 63 2.89 -0.28 17.28
N PRO A 64 3.93 0.20 16.57
CA PRO A 64 5.27 -0.38 16.67
C PRO A 64 5.85 -0.18 18.07
N VAL A 65 6.39 -1.27 18.63
CA VAL A 65 6.99 -1.31 19.98
C VAL A 65 8.45 -0.87 19.93
N ASN A 66 9.18 -1.37 18.95
CA ASN A 66 10.57 -1.10 18.67
C ASN A 66 10.67 -0.01 17.59
N ARG A 67 11.53 0.98 17.86
CA ARG A 67 11.77 2.09 16.93
C ARG A 67 13.25 2.15 16.58
N PRO A 68 13.80 1.11 15.94
CA PRO A 68 15.20 1.12 15.56
C PRO A 68 15.48 2.27 14.59
N ALA A 69 16.73 2.73 14.58
CA ALA A 69 17.17 3.67 13.55
C ALA A 69 16.98 3.02 12.17
N ILE A 70 16.20 3.66 11.31
CA ILE A 70 16.12 3.33 9.89
C ILE A 70 17.36 3.94 9.21
N PRO A 71 17.99 3.27 8.23
CA PRO A 71 19.06 3.87 7.43
C PRO A 71 18.73 5.30 7.03
N LEU A 72 19.74 6.17 6.97
CA LEU A 72 19.59 7.63 6.78
C LEU A 72 19.01 7.98 5.39
N ILE A 73 17.73 7.67 5.22
CA ILE A 73 16.92 8.04 4.08
C ILE A 73 16.18 9.28 4.54
N HIS A 74 16.52 10.39 3.90
CA HIS A 74 15.84 11.65 4.10
C HIS A 74 14.41 11.55 3.57
N ASP A 75 13.49 12.28 4.19
CA ASP A 75 12.10 12.46 3.74
C ASP A 75 11.13 11.28 3.96
N LEU A 76 11.45 10.32 4.83
CA LEU A 76 10.43 9.37 5.31
C LEU A 76 9.42 10.07 6.22
N GLY A 77 8.14 9.97 5.86
CA GLY A 77 7.03 10.45 6.68
C GLY A 77 6.82 9.60 7.94
N PRO A 78 6.07 10.10 8.94
CA PRO A 78 5.70 9.33 10.12
C PRO A 78 4.96 8.03 9.78
N GLY A 79 3.98 8.07 8.86
CA GLY A 79 3.24 6.88 8.44
C GLY A 79 4.15 5.81 7.82
N GLU A 80 5.00 6.20 6.86
CA GLU A 80 5.96 5.30 6.21
C GLU A 80 6.95 4.69 7.22
N THR A 81 7.44 5.51 8.15
CA THR A 81 8.36 5.09 9.20
C THR A 81 7.73 4.02 10.11
N GLU A 82 6.48 4.24 10.56
CA GLU A 82 5.80 3.27 11.41
C GLU A 82 5.43 1.98 10.66
N VAL A 83 5.11 2.05 9.35
CA VAL A 83 4.91 0.86 8.52
C VAL A 83 6.18 0.01 8.50
N LEU A 84 7.34 0.62 8.29
CA LEU A 84 8.63 -0.08 8.27
C LEU A 84 8.97 -0.70 9.63
N TRP A 85 8.80 0.05 10.73
CA TRP A 85 9.01 -0.49 12.08
C TRP A 85 8.10 -1.67 12.39
N LEU A 86 6.81 -1.55 12.08
CA LEU A 86 5.87 -2.63 12.37
C LEU A 86 6.14 -3.87 11.51
N THR A 87 6.59 -3.68 10.26
CA THR A 87 6.99 -4.79 9.38
C THR A 87 8.26 -5.48 9.91
N LEU A 88 9.24 -4.73 10.44
CA LEU A 88 10.44 -5.29 11.10
C LEU A 88 10.09 -6.16 12.32
N GLU A 89 9.06 -5.77 13.06
CA GLU A 89 8.60 -6.50 14.25
C GLU A 89 7.80 -7.76 13.93
N SER A 90 7.33 -7.90 12.69
CA SER A 90 6.38 -8.93 12.27
C SER A 90 7.03 -9.84 11.22
N PRO A 91 7.74 -10.92 11.63
CA PRO A 91 8.41 -11.80 10.70
C PRO A 91 7.47 -12.36 9.62
N GLY A 92 7.83 -12.14 8.36
CA GLY A 92 7.04 -12.58 7.21
C GLY A 92 5.93 -11.63 6.79
N ALA A 93 5.70 -10.52 7.50
CA ALA A 93 4.81 -9.47 7.05
C ALA A 93 5.36 -8.77 5.80
N VAL A 94 4.46 -8.22 4.99
CA VAL A 94 4.77 -7.45 3.78
C VAL A 94 4.33 -6.00 3.97
N ALA A 95 5.26 -5.06 3.82
CA ALA A 95 4.94 -3.64 3.81
C ALA A 95 4.23 -3.26 2.50
N VAL A 96 3.13 -2.52 2.56
CA VAL A 96 2.47 -1.93 1.39
C VAL A 96 2.85 -0.45 1.33
N LEU A 97 3.67 -0.12 0.33
CA LEU A 97 4.35 1.16 0.16
C LEU A 97 4.27 1.60 -1.31
N ASP A 98 3.69 2.77 -1.58
CA ASP A 98 3.73 3.36 -2.93
C ASP A 98 4.87 4.36 -3.11
N ASP A 99 5.40 4.95 -2.03
CA ASP A 99 6.47 5.93 -2.14
C ASP A 99 7.84 5.29 -2.45
N ALA A 100 8.60 5.93 -3.34
CA ALA A 100 9.89 5.43 -3.79
C ALA A 100 10.95 5.43 -2.66
N THR A 101 10.91 6.43 -1.79
CA THR A 101 11.79 6.60 -0.64
C THR A 101 11.50 5.51 0.39
N ALA A 102 10.22 5.26 0.70
CA ALA A 102 9.80 4.17 1.58
C ALA A 102 10.19 2.79 1.03
N ARG A 103 10.00 2.55 -0.28
CA ARG A 103 10.42 1.30 -0.93
C ARG A 103 11.94 1.10 -0.90
N SER A 104 12.71 2.17 -1.07
CA SER A 104 14.17 2.13 -0.92
C SER A 104 14.58 1.72 0.49
N ALA A 105 13.92 2.30 1.50
CA ALA A 105 14.14 1.95 2.91
C ALA A 105 13.81 0.50 3.22
N ALA A 106 12.66 0.00 2.76
CA ALA A 106 12.30 -1.40 2.88
C ALA A 106 13.35 -2.31 2.23
N GLY A 107 13.85 -1.95 1.05
CA GLY A 107 14.92 -2.68 0.36
C GLY A 107 16.24 -2.74 1.15
N LEU A 108 16.68 -1.62 1.73
CA LEU A 108 17.90 -1.59 2.57
C LEU A 108 17.75 -2.41 3.86
N LEU A 109 16.52 -2.50 4.38
CA LEU A 109 16.17 -3.30 5.55
C LEU A 109 15.86 -4.76 5.21
N GLU A 110 15.99 -5.16 3.94
CA GLU A 110 15.64 -6.49 3.43
C GLU A 110 14.19 -6.92 3.75
N LEU A 111 13.29 -5.95 3.87
CA LEU A 111 11.88 -6.19 4.15
C LEU A 111 11.13 -6.59 2.88
N PRO A 112 10.24 -7.59 2.94
CA PRO A 112 9.26 -7.81 1.89
C PRO A 112 8.36 -6.59 1.74
N PHE A 113 8.22 -6.08 0.52
CA PHE A 113 7.29 -4.99 0.25
C PHE A 113 6.56 -5.16 -1.09
N THR A 114 5.39 -4.55 -1.16
CA THR A 114 4.57 -4.37 -2.35
C THR A 114 4.04 -2.92 -2.37
N GLY A 115 3.18 -2.59 -3.33
CA GLY A 115 2.42 -1.34 -3.34
C GLY A 115 1.05 -1.57 -3.99
N THR A 116 0.28 -0.51 -4.19
CA THR A 116 -1.05 -0.56 -4.83
C THR A 116 -1.03 -1.31 -6.15
N LEU A 117 -0.06 -1.02 -7.03
CA LEU A 117 0.07 -1.71 -8.32
C LEU A 117 0.38 -3.21 -8.17
N GLY A 118 1.14 -3.60 -7.15
CA GLY A 118 1.41 -5.00 -6.85
C GLY A 118 0.18 -5.72 -6.34
N LEU A 119 -0.60 -5.08 -5.46
CA LEU A 119 -1.88 -5.61 -4.99
C LEU A 119 -2.89 -5.80 -6.13
N LEU A 120 -2.94 -4.88 -7.10
CA LEU A 120 -3.78 -5.06 -8.29
C LEU A 120 -3.35 -6.26 -9.14
N LEU A 121 -2.04 -6.46 -9.31
CA LEU A 121 -1.52 -7.66 -10.01
C LEU A 121 -1.88 -8.95 -9.27
N ASP A 122 -1.76 -8.96 -7.94
CA ASP A 122 -2.09 -10.12 -7.12
C ASP A 122 -3.60 -10.40 -7.12
N ALA A 123 -4.42 -9.35 -7.06
CA ALA A 123 -5.87 -9.46 -7.23
C ALA A 123 -6.25 -10.07 -8.58
N LYS A 124 -5.59 -9.65 -9.67
CA LYS A 124 -5.83 -10.23 -11.00
C LYS A 124 -5.44 -11.71 -11.04
N ARG A 125 -4.27 -12.07 -10.50
CA ARG A 125 -3.82 -13.48 -10.44
C ARG A 125 -4.76 -14.35 -9.63
N ALA A 126 -5.36 -13.80 -8.58
CA ALA A 126 -6.37 -14.46 -7.76
C ALA A 126 -7.77 -14.48 -8.38
N GLY A 127 -7.98 -13.86 -9.55
CA GLY A 127 -9.29 -13.76 -10.21
C GLY A 127 -10.28 -12.81 -9.53
N LEU A 128 -9.82 -11.95 -8.62
CA LEU A 128 -10.65 -10.96 -7.92
C LEU A 128 -10.98 -9.76 -8.82
N ILE A 129 -10.15 -9.48 -9.82
CA ILE A 129 -10.39 -8.50 -10.86
C ILE A 129 -10.09 -9.10 -12.23
N ALA A 130 -10.83 -8.67 -13.26
CA ALA A 130 -10.65 -9.17 -14.62
C ALA A 130 -9.46 -8.51 -15.34
N THR A 131 -9.34 -7.18 -15.22
CA THR A 131 -8.32 -6.39 -15.90
C THR A 131 -7.73 -5.31 -15.00
N VAL A 132 -6.45 -4.99 -15.21
CA VAL A 132 -5.75 -3.91 -14.50
C VAL A 132 -5.82 -2.58 -15.26
N ARG A 133 -5.87 -2.61 -16.61
CA ARG A 133 -5.88 -1.41 -17.45
C ARG A 133 -6.82 -0.29 -16.99
N PRO A 134 -8.14 -0.53 -16.80
CA PRO A 134 -9.05 0.55 -16.39
C PRO A 134 -8.72 1.09 -15.00
N LEU A 135 -8.14 0.27 -14.12
CA LEU A 135 -7.72 0.69 -12.79
C LEU A 135 -6.45 1.55 -12.86
N LEU A 136 -5.53 1.24 -13.76
CA LEU A 136 -4.36 2.09 -14.02
C LEU A 136 -4.77 3.46 -14.58
N ASP A 137 -5.77 3.50 -15.47
CA ASP A 137 -6.32 4.76 -15.99
C ASP A 137 -6.97 5.60 -14.88
N ALA A 138 -7.74 4.94 -14.00
CA ALA A 138 -8.34 5.61 -12.84
C ALA A 138 -7.28 6.13 -11.86
N LEU A 139 -6.21 5.37 -11.59
CA LEU A 139 -5.10 5.81 -10.74
C LEU A 139 -4.40 7.04 -11.32
N GLU A 140 -4.15 7.09 -12.63
CA GLU A 140 -3.57 8.27 -13.28
C GLU A 140 -4.48 9.50 -13.16
N ALA A 141 -5.79 9.32 -13.34
CA ALA A 141 -6.78 10.39 -13.13
C ALA A 141 -6.79 10.90 -11.69
N LEU A 142 -6.54 10.01 -10.71
CA LEU A 142 -6.36 10.32 -9.29
C LEU A 142 -4.97 10.88 -8.96
N ARG A 143 -4.11 11.14 -9.96
CA ARG A 143 -2.75 11.65 -9.81
C ARG A 143 -1.79 10.71 -9.09
N PHE A 144 -2.07 9.40 -9.11
CA PHE A 144 -1.11 8.38 -8.68
C PHE A 144 0.19 8.50 -9.49
N ARG A 145 1.33 8.55 -8.79
CA ARG A 145 2.64 8.68 -9.45
C ARG A 145 3.05 7.35 -10.06
N MET A 146 2.85 7.21 -11.37
CA MET A 146 3.28 6.04 -12.14
C MET A 146 4.00 6.50 -13.40
N SER A 147 5.23 6.02 -13.60
CA SER A 147 5.95 6.28 -14.86
C SER A 147 5.38 5.43 -16.00
N PRO A 148 5.56 5.85 -17.27
CA PRO A 148 5.18 5.03 -18.42
C PRO A 148 5.85 3.65 -18.41
N THR A 149 7.10 3.56 -17.93
CA THR A 149 7.82 2.29 -17.80
C THR A 149 7.18 1.36 -16.77
N THR A 150 6.77 1.89 -15.61
CA THR A 150 6.07 1.13 -14.58
C THR A 150 4.71 0.66 -15.09
N ARG A 151 3.95 1.54 -15.76
CA ARG A 151 2.68 1.18 -16.38
C ARG A 151 2.84 0.01 -17.35
N SER A 152 3.75 0.13 -18.32
CA SER A 152 4.02 -0.94 -19.29
C SER A 152 4.48 -2.24 -18.63
N ALA A 153 5.25 -2.16 -17.54
CA ALA A 153 5.66 -3.34 -16.79
C ALA A 153 4.46 -4.02 -16.12
N VAL A 154 3.56 -3.27 -15.48
CA VAL A 154 2.33 -3.82 -14.88
C VAL A 154 1.44 -4.45 -15.94
N MET A 155 1.24 -3.78 -17.07
CA MET A 155 0.44 -4.32 -18.18
C MET A 155 0.99 -5.64 -18.73
N ARG A 156 2.32 -5.73 -18.88
CA ARG A 156 2.98 -6.98 -19.27
C ARG A 156 2.83 -8.08 -18.23
N LEU A 157 3.01 -7.76 -16.95
CA LEU A 157 2.85 -8.73 -15.85
C LEU A 157 1.39 -9.20 -15.71
N ALA A 158 0.42 -8.37 -16.11
CA ALA A 158 -0.99 -8.70 -16.18
C ALA A 158 -1.39 -9.45 -17.46
N GLY A 159 -0.49 -9.63 -18.44
CA GLY A 159 -0.83 -10.22 -19.72
C GLY A 159 -1.77 -9.36 -20.58
N GLU A 160 -1.79 -8.05 -20.38
CA GLU A 160 -2.65 -7.09 -21.07
C GLU A 160 -1.87 -6.19 -22.06
N VAL A 161 -0.81 -6.71 -22.65
CA VAL A 161 0.03 -5.96 -23.59
C VAL A 161 -0.82 -5.54 -24.80
N GLU A 162 -0.75 -4.26 -25.16
CA GLU A 162 -1.26 -3.77 -26.44
C GLU A 162 -0.50 -4.46 -27.57
N SER A 163 -1.24 -5.11 -28.47
CA SER A 163 -0.69 -5.68 -29.70
C SER A 163 -0.20 -4.60 -30.66
#